data_AF-A0A1G2ZQB9-F1
#
_entry.id   AF-A0A1G2ZQB9-F1
#
_cell.length_a   1.000
_cell.length_b   1.000
_cell.length_c   1.000
_cell.angle_alpha   90.00
_cell.angle_beta   90.00
_cell.angle_gamma   90.00
#
_symmetry.space_group_name_H-M   'P 1'
#
loop_
_entity.id
_entity.type
_entity.pdbx_description
1 polymer ?
#
loop_
_entity_poly.entity_id
_entity_poly.type
_entity_poly.pdbx_seq_one_letter_code
_entity_poly.pdbx_strand_id
1 'polypeptide(L)'
;MKKWLLGIFLIHVGSMAHAGTVSSFDDIEFWVGSGQNSAALVMDWQEDSSSEEAWVWGYRWDGDASGEDMLLEIVAADQRLYARIGTDSGFGTPLYGLGYDLNDNDTFGISDGTAFNSEGIAVTGNHDGAAATDIGDLYHEGWYSGFWNYAVSDGNPYDGGAWQSASSGISGRILSDGDWDGLTYETDWGFDSFPENPHAAQIPEPSSCLLLGSLFAGLGLCQLCFLLKRKAS
;
A
#
# COMPACT_ATOMS: atom_id res chain seq x y z
N MET A 1 49.99 14.04 -24.18
CA MET A 1 48.66 14.69 -24.13
C MET A 1 47.72 13.78 -23.36
N LYS A 2 47.56 14.01 -22.05
CA LYS A 2 46.71 13.20 -21.16
C LYS A 2 45.28 13.73 -21.27
N LYS A 3 44.34 12.92 -21.78
CA LYS A 3 42.91 13.21 -21.74
C LYS A 3 42.37 12.62 -20.44
N TRP A 4 42.02 13.47 -19.47
CA TRP A 4 41.22 13.09 -18.31
C TRP A 4 39.76 13.05 -18.75
N LEU A 5 39.12 11.88 -18.63
CA LEU A 5 37.68 11.74 -18.69
C LEU A 5 37.15 12.02 -17.27
N LEU A 6 36.51 13.17 -17.10
CA LEU A 6 35.74 13.49 -15.91
C LEU A 6 34.42 12.70 -16.00
N GLY A 7 34.27 11.65 -15.20
CA GLY A 7 32.99 10.95 -15.04
C GLY A 7 32.07 11.80 -14.18
N ILE A 8 30.95 12.24 -14.74
CA ILE A 8 29.87 12.89 -13.97
C ILE A 8 29.11 11.77 -13.27
N PHE A 9 29.26 11.69 -11.94
CA PHE A 9 28.41 10.86 -11.09
C PHE A 9 27.10 11.63 -10.87
N LEU A 10 26.03 11.21 -11.53
CA LEU A 10 24.69 11.75 -11.32
C LEU A 10 24.10 11.04 -10.08
N ILE A 11 24.29 11.64 -8.92
CA ILE A 11 23.59 11.23 -7.69
C ILE A 11 22.13 11.60 -7.91
N HIS A 12 21.28 10.61 -8.22
CA HIS A 12 19.84 10.78 -8.14
C HIS A 12 19.47 10.78 -6.66
N VAL A 13 19.27 11.98 -6.11
CA VAL A 13 18.50 12.11 -4.87
C VAL A 13 17.05 11.96 -5.31
N GLY A 14 16.48 10.77 -5.14
CA GLY A 14 15.03 10.60 -5.20
C GLY A 14 14.45 11.43 -4.07
N SER A 15 13.81 12.55 -4.41
CA SER A 15 12.97 13.26 -3.45
C SER A 15 11.74 12.38 -3.25
N MET A 16 11.64 11.70 -2.10
CA MET A 16 10.36 11.17 -1.64
C MET A 16 9.41 12.36 -1.56
N ALA A 17 8.39 12.39 -2.43
CA ALA A 17 7.31 13.32 -2.24
C ALA A 17 6.72 13.02 -0.86
N HIS A 18 6.54 14.02 0.00
CA HIS A 18 5.91 13.79 1.29
C HIS A 18 4.43 13.53 1.04
N ALA A 19 3.89 12.45 1.61
CA ALA A 19 2.49 12.09 1.43
C ALA A 19 1.56 13.20 1.95
N GLY A 20 0.57 13.58 1.15
CA GLY A 20 -0.40 14.59 1.54
C GLY A 20 -1.34 14.10 2.64
N THR A 21 -1.69 14.97 3.58
CA THR A 21 -2.76 14.68 4.56
C THR A 21 -4.09 14.46 3.83
N VAL A 22 -4.83 13.43 4.23
CA VAL A 22 -6.12 13.09 3.64
C VAL A 22 -7.25 13.60 4.51
N SER A 23 -8.03 14.53 3.97
CA SER A 23 -9.25 15.05 4.61
C SER A 23 -10.52 14.61 3.90
N SER A 24 -10.41 14.07 2.68
CA SER A 24 -11.51 13.60 1.84
C SER A 24 -11.03 12.61 0.78
N PHE A 25 -11.94 11.97 0.04
CA PHE A 25 -11.58 11.06 -1.07
C PHE A 25 -10.77 11.74 -2.18
N ASP A 26 -10.92 13.06 -2.37
CA ASP A 26 -10.18 13.81 -3.39
C ASP A 26 -8.67 13.88 -3.08
N ASP A 27 -8.28 13.68 -1.82
CA ASP A 27 -6.89 13.70 -1.37
C ASP A 27 -6.20 12.32 -1.54
N ILE A 28 -6.95 11.26 -1.87
CA ILE A 28 -6.41 9.90 -2.03
C ILE A 28 -5.68 9.79 -3.38
N GLU A 29 -4.41 9.42 -3.32
CA GLU A 29 -3.54 9.31 -4.51
C GLU A 29 -3.53 7.90 -5.12
N PHE A 30 -3.47 6.85 -4.30
CA PHE A 30 -3.43 5.47 -4.76
C PHE A 30 -4.81 4.80 -4.70
N TRP A 31 -5.43 4.66 -5.87
CA TRP A 31 -6.69 3.95 -6.07
C TRP A 31 -6.49 2.57 -6.70
N VAL A 32 -7.07 1.55 -6.07
CA VAL A 32 -7.07 0.15 -6.51
C VAL A 32 -8.46 -0.21 -7.06
N GLY A 33 -8.47 -1.07 -8.07
CA GLY A 33 -9.71 -1.52 -8.70
C GLY A 33 -10.34 -0.50 -9.65
N SER A 34 -11.58 -0.77 -10.03
CA SER A 34 -12.38 0.06 -10.93
C SER A 34 -13.86 -0.21 -10.72
N GLY A 35 -14.69 0.81 -10.89
CA GLY A 35 -16.14 0.67 -10.82
C GLY A 35 -16.81 1.98 -10.41
N GLN A 36 -18.13 1.91 -10.22
CA GLN A 36 -18.95 3.06 -9.85
C GLN A 36 -18.94 3.35 -8.35
N ASN A 37 -18.69 2.34 -7.52
CA ASN A 37 -18.60 2.49 -6.07
C ASN A 37 -17.16 2.75 -5.65
N SER A 38 -17.01 3.44 -4.53
CA SER A 38 -15.71 3.77 -3.95
C SER A 38 -15.71 3.69 -2.42
N ALA A 39 -14.58 3.32 -1.84
CA ALA A 39 -14.35 3.29 -0.40
C ALA A 39 -12.89 3.65 -0.10
N ALA A 40 -12.62 4.07 1.13
CA ALA A 40 -11.27 4.29 1.63
C ALA A 40 -10.93 3.25 2.71
N LEU A 41 -9.71 2.72 2.65
CA LEU A 41 -9.13 1.90 3.71
C LEU A 41 -7.97 2.66 4.35
N VAL A 42 -8.03 2.81 5.66
CA VAL A 42 -6.98 3.48 6.45
C VAL A 42 -6.30 2.47 7.35
N MET A 43 -4.97 2.38 7.29
CA MET A 43 -4.19 1.47 8.14
C MET A 43 -3.27 2.26 9.06
N ASP A 44 -3.28 1.88 10.33
CA ASP A 44 -2.49 2.47 11.40
C ASP A 44 -1.80 1.36 12.20
N TRP A 45 -0.47 1.38 12.23
CA TRP A 45 0.33 0.31 12.82
C TRP A 45 0.55 0.46 14.33
N GLN A 46 0.11 1.55 14.97
CA GLN A 46 0.31 1.74 16.40
C GLN A 46 -0.92 2.29 17.14
N GLU A 47 -1.02 1.93 18.42
CA GLU A 47 -1.94 2.54 19.39
C GLU A 47 -1.41 3.93 19.84
N ASP A 48 -2.30 4.92 20.06
CA ASP A 48 -1.93 6.31 20.42
C ASP A 48 -1.10 7.06 19.33
N SER A 49 -1.57 6.97 18.09
CA SER A 49 -1.01 7.50 16.83
C SER A 49 -0.92 9.02 16.73
N SER A 50 -1.10 9.79 17.81
CA SER A 50 -1.14 11.26 17.74
C SER A 50 0.11 11.92 17.12
N SER A 51 1.23 11.18 17.02
CA SER A 51 2.45 11.58 16.32
C SER A 51 2.84 10.73 15.10
N GLU A 52 2.09 9.70 14.76
CA GLU A 52 2.42 8.73 13.72
C GLU A 52 1.40 8.74 12.60
N GLU A 53 1.84 8.41 11.38
CA GLU A 53 1.05 8.56 10.16
C GLU A 53 0.29 7.27 9.86
N ALA A 54 -1.04 7.37 9.73
CA ALA A 54 -1.85 6.32 9.12
C ALA A 54 -1.85 6.49 7.59
N TRP A 55 -1.93 5.38 6.86
CA TRP A 55 -1.88 5.38 5.40
C TRP A 55 -3.26 5.10 4.79
N VAL A 56 -3.63 5.86 3.76
CA VAL A 56 -4.94 5.77 3.10
C VAL A 56 -4.80 5.29 1.67
N TRP A 57 -5.51 4.20 1.34
CA TRP A 57 -5.74 3.73 -0.02
C TRP A 57 -7.21 3.90 -0.39
N GLY A 58 -7.46 4.11 -1.69
CA GLY A 58 -8.80 4.09 -2.25
C GLY A 58 -9.09 2.77 -2.95
N TYR A 59 -10.32 2.30 -2.87
CA TYR A 59 -10.80 1.09 -3.54
C TYR A 59 -12.03 1.39 -4.38
N ARG A 60 -12.13 0.80 -5.59
CA ARG A 60 -13.28 0.95 -6.49
C ARG A 60 -13.75 -0.39 -6.99
N TRP A 61 -15.07 -0.56 -7.03
CA TRP A 61 -15.70 -1.81 -7.47
C TRP A 61 -17.07 -1.56 -8.12
N ASP A 62 -17.58 -2.60 -8.79
CA ASP A 62 -18.96 -2.71 -9.26
C ASP A 62 -19.64 -3.88 -8.56
N GLY A 63 -20.95 -3.78 -8.29
CA GLY A 63 -21.71 -4.85 -7.64
C GLY A 63 -21.44 -4.93 -6.13
N ASP A 64 -21.33 -6.16 -5.60
CA ASP A 64 -21.08 -6.42 -4.19
C ASP A 64 -19.58 -6.63 -3.95
N ALA A 65 -19.03 -5.98 -2.92
CA ALA A 65 -17.67 -6.21 -2.42
C ALA A 65 -17.68 -6.19 -0.89
N SER A 66 -16.74 -6.92 -0.29
CA SER A 66 -16.52 -6.94 1.14
C SER A 66 -15.28 -6.13 1.55
N GLY A 67 -15.16 -5.83 2.84
CA GLY A 67 -13.92 -5.29 3.40
C GLY A 67 -12.71 -6.21 3.15
N GLU A 68 -12.93 -7.53 3.04
CA GLU A 68 -11.86 -8.49 2.76
C GLU A 68 -11.38 -8.36 1.33
N ASP A 69 -12.31 -8.24 0.37
CA ASP A 69 -11.97 -8.01 -1.04
C ASP A 69 -11.15 -6.72 -1.18
N MET A 70 -11.59 -5.63 -0.53
CA MET A 70 -10.86 -4.36 -0.51
C MET A 70 -9.46 -4.51 0.08
N LEU A 71 -9.31 -5.12 1.26
CA LEU A 71 -8.01 -5.31 1.89
C LEU A 71 -7.07 -6.15 1.01
N LEU A 72 -7.53 -7.31 0.53
CA LEU A 72 -6.69 -8.23 -0.23
C LEU A 72 -6.30 -7.67 -1.60
N GLU A 73 -7.20 -6.95 -2.28
CA GLU A 73 -6.88 -6.29 -3.55
C GLU A 73 -5.89 -5.13 -3.35
N ILE A 74 -6.02 -4.36 -2.28
CA ILE A 74 -5.07 -3.29 -1.95
C ILE A 74 -3.67 -3.88 -1.67
N VAL A 75 -3.58 -4.93 -0.85
CA VAL A 75 -2.31 -5.60 -0.56
C VAL A 75 -1.69 -6.20 -1.83
N ALA A 76 -2.50 -6.78 -2.71
CA ALA A 76 -2.01 -7.31 -3.99
C ALA A 76 -1.53 -6.22 -4.97
N ALA A 77 -2.07 -5.00 -4.87
CA ALA A 77 -1.76 -3.89 -5.77
C ALA A 77 -0.55 -3.06 -5.31
N ASP A 78 -0.38 -2.88 -4.00
CA ASP A 78 0.75 -2.16 -3.42
C ASP A 78 1.84 -3.14 -2.99
N GLN A 79 2.93 -3.23 -3.76
CA GLN A 79 4.04 -4.15 -3.49
C GLN A 79 4.76 -3.85 -2.17
N ARG A 80 4.50 -2.69 -1.56
CA ARG A 80 5.04 -2.35 -0.24
C ARG A 80 4.25 -3.00 0.89
N LEU A 81 2.98 -3.36 0.65
CA LEU A 81 2.10 -3.99 1.63
C LEU A 81 2.24 -5.51 1.62
N TYR A 82 2.04 -6.10 2.80
CA TYR A 82 1.91 -7.55 2.95
C TYR A 82 1.03 -7.89 4.14
N ALA A 83 0.29 -8.99 4.01
CA ALA A 83 -0.68 -9.42 4.99
C ALA A 83 -0.52 -10.90 5.34
N ARG A 84 -0.66 -11.19 6.64
CA ARG A 84 -0.74 -12.53 7.19
C ARG A 84 -2.18 -12.80 7.58
N ILE A 85 -2.79 -13.79 6.94
CA ILE A 85 -4.22 -14.12 7.11
C ILE A 85 -4.39 -15.59 7.44
N GLY A 86 -5.56 -15.96 7.98
CA GLY A 86 -5.94 -17.36 8.15
C GLY A 86 -6.67 -17.94 6.95
N THR A 87 -7.05 -19.21 7.09
CA THR A 87 -8.04 -19.81 6.19
C THR A 87 -9.44 -19.43 6.67
N ASP A 88 -10.36 -19.16 5.73
CA ASP A 88 -11.77 -18.95 6.06
C ASP A 88 -12.33 -20.14 6.87
N SER A 89 -12.87 -19.80 8.03
CA SER A 89 -13.44 -20.74 9.01
C SER A 89 -14.95 -20.92 8.88
N GLY A 90 -15.59 -20.25 7.93
CA GLY A 90 -17.04 -20.07 7.84
C GLY A 90 -17.56 -18.89 8.66
N PHE A 91 -16.69 -18.24 9.44
CA PHE A 91 -16.93 -16.97 10.11
C PHE A 91 -16.15 -15.81 9.48
N GLY A 92 -15.48 -16.06 8.35
CA GLY A 92 -14.57 -15.14 7.69
C GLY A 92 -13.10 -15.55 7.84
N THR A 93 -12.28 -14.81 7.11
CA THR A 93 -10.82 -14.87 7.09
C THR A 93 -10.26 -13.99 8.22
N PRO A 94 -9.54 -14.56 9.19
CA PRO A 94 -8.91 -13.76 10.23
C PRO A 94 -7.69 -13.02 9.66
N LEU A 95 -7.56 -11.74 10.00
CA LEU A 95 -6.36 -10.95 9.78
C LEU A 95 -5.44 -11.10 11.01
N TYR A 96 -4.24 -11.64 10.81
CA TYR A 96 -3.26 -11.81 11.88
C TYR A 96 -2.21 -10.72 11.89
N GLY A 97 -1.77 -10.24 10.73
CA GLY A 97 -0.71 -9.25 10.64
C GLY A 97 -0.73 -8.44 9.36
N LEU A 98 -0.26 -7.20 9.46
CA LEU A 98 0.00 -6.33 8.31
C LEU A 98 1.41 -5.78 8.44
N GLY A 99 2.06 -5.58 7.31
CA GLY A 99 3.29 -4.81 7.24
C GLY A 99 3.36 -3.94 6.00
N TYR A 100 4.29 -3.00 6.06
CA TYR A 100 4.52 -1.99 5.04
C TYR A 100 6.01 -1.64 4.96
N ASP A 101 6.59 -1.75 3.76
CA ASP A 101 7.93 -1.20 3.45
C ASP A 101 7.82 0.32 3.35
N LEU A 102 7.95 0.95 4.52
CA LEU A 102 7.79 2.39 4.68
C LEU A 102 8.97 3.16 4.06
N ASN A 103 10.15 2.53 4.00
CA ASN A 103 11.36 3.17 3.53
C ASN A 103 11.63 2.94 2.02
N ASP A 104 10.79 2.14 1.37
CA ASP A 104 10.73 1.88 -0.08
C ASP A 104 12.07 1.37 -0.62
N ASN A 105 12.68 0.40 0.09
CA ASN A 105 13.96 -0.19 -0.31
C ASN A 105 13.85 -1.62 -0.87
N ASP A 106 12.62 -2.11 -1.07
CA ASP A 106 12.29 -3.44 -1.56
C ASP A 106 12.73 -4.60 -0.63
N THR A 107 12.94 -4.34 0.67
CA THR A 107 13.41 -5.34 1.65
C THR A 107 12.27 -5.87 2.51
N PHE A 108 11.56 -6.86 2.00
CA PHE A 108 10.41 -7.45 2.69
C PHE A 108 10.77 -8.69 3.51
N GLY A 109 10.28 -8.75 4.75
CA GLY A 109 10.39 -9.96 5.55
C GLY A 109 9.99 -9.77 7.01
N ILE A 110 9.61 -10.88 7.64
CA ILE A 110 9.35 -10.94 9.09
C ILE A 110 10.26 -11.96 9.77
N SER A 111 10.55 -11.71 11.04
CA SER A 111 11.60 -12.40 11.81
C SER A 111 11.42 -13.90 11.99
N ASP A 112 10.21 -14.42 11.80
CA ASP A 112 9.92 -15.86 11.85
C ASP A 112 10.21 -16.60 10.52
N GLY A 113 10.57 -15.86 9.47
CA GLY A 113 10.92 -16.41 8.16
C GLY A 113 9.72 -16.79 7.28
N THR A 114 8.51 -16.33 7.62
CA THR A 114 7.32 -16.53 6.78
C THR A 114 7.54 -15.92 5.40
N ALA A 115 7.18 -16.69 4.37
CA ALA A 115 7.22 -16.25 2.99
C ALA A 115 5.82 -15.81 2.54
N PHE A 116 5.76 -14.65 1.90
CA PHE A 116 4.56 -14.10 1.26
C PHE A 116 4.56 -14.49 -0.22
N ASN A 117 3.37 -14.67 -0.79
CA ASN A 117 3.22 -14.94 -2.22
C ASN A 117 3.47 -13.66 -3.06
N SER A 118 3.29 -13.74 -4.38
CA SER A 118 3.46 -12.59 -5.28
C SER A 118 2.44 -11.46 -5.09
N GLU A 119 1.40 -11.68 -4.29
CA GLU A 119 0.35 -10.72 -3.95
C GLU A 119 0.56 -10.16 -2.53
N GLY A 120 1.71 -10.44 -1.89
CA GLY A 120 1.98 -10.00 -0.52
C GLY A 120 1.21 -10.78 0.56
N ILE A 121 0.61 -11.93 0.23
CA ILE A 121 -0.23 -12.70 1.16
C ILE A 121 0.48 -13.96 1.67
N ALA A 122 0.43 -14.18 2.98
CA ALA A 122 0.76 -15.43 3.63
C ALA A 122 -0.46 -16.00 4.36
N VAL A 123 -0.90 -17.21 3.96
CA VAL A 123 -1.98 -17.93 4.63
C VAL A 123 -1.39 -18.85 5.70
N THR A 124 -1.72 -18.59 6.96
CA THR A 124 -1.13 -19.26 8.13
C THR A 124 -2.17 -19.62 9.20
N GLY A 125 -1.72 -20.09 10.37
CA GLY A 125 -2.56 -20.20 11.56
C GLY A 125 -2.50 -18.93 12.40
N ASN A 126 -2.95 -18.97 13.66
CA ASN A 126 -2.78 -17.85 14.60
C ASN A 126 -1.28 -17.58 14.83
N HIS A 127 -0.89 -16.31 14.85
CA HIS A 127 0.50 -15.87 15.06
C HIS A 127 0.59 -14.66 15.98
N ASP A 128 1.72 -14.58 16.68
CA ASP A 128 2.09 -13.53 17.59
C ASP A 128 3.63 -13.45 17.64
N GLY A 129 4.17 -12.22 17.75
CA GLY A 129 5.55 -11.98 18.14
C GLY A 129 6.59 -11.95 17.02
N ALA A 130 6.20 -12.06 15.74
CA ALA A 130 7.08 -11.68 14.65
C ALA A 130 7.19 -10.15 14.53
N ALA A 131 8.29 -9.70 13.93
CA ALA A 131 8.58 -8.29 13.67
C ALA A 131 9.18 -8.15 12.28
N ALA A 132 9.13 -6.95 11.71
CA ALA A 132 9.80 -6.66 10.45
C ALA A 132 11.31 -6.98 10.55
N THR A 133 11.90 -7.51 9.47
CA THR A 133 13.34 -7.77 9.41
C THR A 133 14.15 -6.50 9.10
N ASP A 134 13.52 -5.53 8.45
CA ASP A 134 14.07 -4.19 8.28
C ASP A 134 13.55 -3.26 9.38
N ILE A 135 14.46 -2.47 9.95
CA ILE A 135 14.15 -1.51 11.02
C ILE A 135 13.44 -0.25 10.49
N GLY A 136 13.49 -0.02 9.18
CA GLY A 136 12.77 1.08 8.52
C GLY A 136 11.34 0.73 8.12
N ASP A 137 10.88 -0.49 8.41
CA ASP A 137 9.56 -0.99 7.99
C ASP A 137 8.60 -1.11 9.16
N LEU A 138 7.32 -1.13 8.82
CA LEU A 138 6.24 -1.38 9.78
C LEU A 138 5.82 -2.85 9.69
N TYR A 139 5.65 -3.49 10.84
CA TYR A 139 4.95 -4.77 10.93
C TYR A 139 4.39 -4.99 12.32
N HIS A 140 3.11 -5.30 12.38
CA HIS A 140 2.46 -5.73 13.60
C HIS A 140 1.56 -6.93 13.33
N GLU A 141 1.61 -7.90 14.24
CA GLU A 141 0.75 -9.07 14.21
C GLU A 141 0.27 -9.43 15.61
N GLY A 142 -0.89 -10.07 15.68
CA GLY A 142 -1.37 -10.62 16.92
C GLY A 142 -2.66 -11.41 16.77
N TRP A 143 -2.83 -12.34 17.70
CA TRP A 143 -4.12 -13.01 17.96
C TRP A 143 -4.37 -13.19 19.46
N TYR A 144 -3.30 -13.34 20.25
CA TYR A 144 -3.37 -13.45 21.70
C TYR A 144 -2.70 -12.29 22.43
N SER A 145 -1.72 -11.64 21.78
CA SER A 145 -0.89 -10.57 22.38
C SER A 145 -1.20 -9.17 21.84
N GLY A 146 -2.01 -9.11 20.79
CA GLY A 146 -2.57 -7.92 20.17
C GLY A 146 -3.51 -8.35 19.06
N PHE A 147 -4.09 -7.39 18.35
CA PHE A 147 -4.99 -7.64 17.23
C PHE A 147 -5.11 -6.39 16.35
N TRP A 148 -5.60 -6.57 15.14
CA TRP A 148 -6.00 -5.47 14.27
C TRP A 148 -7.47 -5.13 14.52
N ASN A 149 -7.71 -4.02 15.21
CA ASN A 149 -9.05 -3.50 15.44
C ASN A 149 -9.61 -2.96 14.11
N TYR A 150 -10.76 -3.49 13.72
CA TYR A 150 -11.44 -3.09 12.49
C TYR A 150 -12.53 -2.09 12.81
N ALA A 151 -12.45 -0.92 12.17
CA ALA A 151 -13.35 0.19 12.36
C ALA A 151 -14.06 0.55 11.06
N VAL A 152 -15.24 1.13 11.19
CA VAL A 152 -16.06 1.61 10.08
C VAL A 152 -16.57 3.01 10.37
N SER A 153 -16.89 3.75 9.33
CA SER A 153 -17.63 5.00 9.43
C SER A 153 -18.62 5.14 8.27
N ASP A 154 -19.87 5.46 8.62
CA ASP A 154 -20.95 5.75 7.64
C ASP A 154 -20.79 7.13 6.96
N GLY A 155 -19.69 7.84 7.23
CA GLY A 155 -19.34 9.13 6.66
C GLY A 155 -17.84 9.39 6.83
N ASN A 156 -17.36 10.55 6.41
CA ASN A 156 -15.93 10.85 6.50
C ASN A 156 -15.49 11.08 7.97
N PRO A 157 -14.68 10.19 8.57
CA PRO A 157 -14.26 10.31 9.97
C PRO A 157 -13.35 11.52 10.21
N TYR A 158 -12.80 12.12 9.15
CA TYR A 158 -11.94 13.30 9.20
C TYR A 158 -12.66 14.61 8.82
N ASP A 159 -13.96 14.55 8.49
CA ASP A 159 -14.80 15.73 8.21
C ASP A 159 -16.19 15.58 8.85
N GLY A 160 -16.22 15.54 10.18
CA GLY A 160 -17.45 15.55 10.97
C GLY A 160 -18.17 14.20 11.13
N GLY A 161 -17.68 13.13 10.49
CA GLY A 161 -18.00 11.75 10.83
C GLY A 161 -17.25 11.26 12.07
N ALA A 162 -17.43 9.98 12.42
CA ALA A 162 -16.75 9.36 13.54
C ALA A 162 -16.51 7.87 13.26
N TRP A 163 -15.36 7.39 13.69
CA TRP A 163 -15.06 5.96 13.70
C TRP A 163 -15.94 5.22 14.71
N GLN A 164 -16.27 3.98 14.36
CA GLN A 164 -16.95 3.03 15.23
C GLN A 164 -16.32 1.66 15.05
N SER A 165 -16.17 0.91 16.15
CA SER A 165 -15.72 -0.48 16.05
C SER A 165 -16.72 -1.29 15.23
N ALA A 166 -16.22 -2.09 14.29
CA ALA A 166 -17.06 -2.88 13.41
C ALA A 166 -17.83 -3.96 14.19
N SER A 167 -19.09 -4.18 13.82
CA SER A 167 -19.92 -5.26 14.40
C SER A 167 -19.70 -6.63 13.73
N SER A 168 -18.92 -6.67 12.67
CA SER A 168 -18.53 -7.86 11.92
C SER A 168 -17.04 -7.83 11.62
N GLY A 169 -16.44 -9.01 11.40
CA GLY A 169 -15.11 -9.09 10.82
C GLY A 169 -15.09 -8.57 9.37
N ILE A 170 -13.89 -8.36 8.86
CA ILE A 170 -13.60 -7.76 7.54
C ILE A 170 -14.32 -8.52 6.40
N SER A 171 -14.37 -9.85 6.45
CA SER A 171 -15.10 -10.70 5.48
C SER A 171 -16.61 -10.50 5.49
N GLY A 172 -17.19 -10.19 6.65
CA GLY A 172 -18.63 -10.03 6.82
C GLY A 172 -19.12 -8.60 6.54
N ARG A 173 -18.20 -7.65 6.42
CA ARG A 173 -18.49 -6.25 6.14
C ARG A 173 -18.74 -6.08 4.65
N ILE A 174 -20.01 -5.89 4.28
CA ILE A 174 -20.38 -5.50 2.91
C ILE A 174 -20.18 -4.01 2.74
N LEU A 175 -19.46 -3.62 1.70
CA LEU A 175 -19.14 -2.24 1.38
C LEU A 175 -20.29 -1.52 0.67
N SER A 176 -20.40 -0.23 0.94
CA SER A 176 -21.26 0.74 0.28
C SER A 176 -20.42 1.89 -0.28
N ASP A 177 -20.92 2.55 -1.32
CA ASP A 177 -20.23 3.70 -1.90
C ASP A 177 -20.07 4.83 -0.87
N GLY A 178 -18.85 5.35 -0.75
CA GLY A 178 -18.44 6.38 0.21
C GLY A 178 -17.96 5.86 1.57
N ASP A 179 -17.91 4.54 1.77
CA ASP A 179 -17.50 3.95 3.05
C ASP A 179 -16.04 4.30 3.41
N TRP A 180 -15.80 4.51 4.70
CA TRP A 180 -14.48 4.54 5.30
C TRP A 180 -14.33 3.34 6.23
N ASP A 181 -13.31 2.54 6.00
CA ASP A 181 -12.92 1.44 6.87
C ASP A 181 -11.50 1.68 7.41
N GLY A 182 -11.26 1.25 8.64
CA GLY A 182 -10.01 1.48 9.36
C GLY A 182 -9.46 0.21 9.98
N LEU A 183 -8.14 0.08 10.02
CA LEU A 183 -7.42 -0.99 10.70
C LEU A 183 -6.36 -0.36 11.60
N THR A 184 -6.49 -0.54 12.92
CA THR A 184 -5.51 -0.05 13.89
C THR A 184 -4.99 -1.22 14.71
N TYR A 185 -3.67 -1.34 14.85
CA TYR A 185 -3.10 -2.37 15.72
C TYR A 185 -3.21 -1.98 17.19
N GLU A 186 -3.77 -2.87 18.00
CA GLU A 186 -3.98 -2.66 19.44
C GLU A 186 -3.39 -3.81 20.25
N THR A 187 -2.88 -3.51 21.45
CA THR A 187 -2.41 -4.51 22.42
C THR A 187 -3.21 -4.54 23.72
N ASP A 188 -4.00 -3.50 24.00
CA ASP A 188 -4.70 -3.28 25.26
C ASP A 188 -6.13 -3.87 25.30
N TRP A 189 -6.63 -4.39 24.17
CA TRP A 189 -7.97 -4.97 24.02
C TRP A 189 -9.10 -3.98 24.34
N GLY A 190 -8.85 -2.68 24.09
CA GLY A 190 -9.81 -1.59 24.29
C GLY A 190 -10.88 -1.52 23.20
N PHE A 191 -10.53 -1.85 21.95
CA PHE A 191 -11.36 -1.68 20.74
C PHE A 191 -11.76 -0.21 20.49
N ASP A 192 -10.99 0.72 21.02
CA ASP A 192 -11.26 2.15 21.02
C ASP A 192 -10.14 2.98 20.40
N SER A 193 -9.11 2.34 19.84
CA SER A 193 -8.14 3.01 18.96
C SER A 193 -8.62 2.97 17.51
N PHE A 194 -8.44 4.09 16.82
CA PHE A 194 -8.85 4.25 15.43
C PHE A 194 -7.77 5.00 14.66
N PRO A 195 -7.71 4.89 13.33
CA PRO A 195 -6.65 5.53 12.57
C PRO A 195 -6.67 7.06 12.71
N GLU A 196 -5.56 7.64 13.15
CA GLU A 196 -5.36 9.10 13.22
C GLU A 196 -4.29 9.57 12.23
N ASN A 197 -4.19 10.89 12.03
CA ASN A 197 -3.22 11.50 11.10
C ASN A 197 -3.14 10.81 9.73
N PRO A 198 -4.24 10.78 8.95
CA PRO A 198 -4.28 10.06 7.67
C PRO A 198 -3.43 10.77 6.59
N HIS A 199 -2.57 10.01 5.92
CA HIS A 199 -1.77 10.42 4.78
C HIS A 199 -2.03 9.52 3.58
N ALA A 200 -2.02 10.09 2.38
CA ALA A 200 -2.29 9.35 1.16
C ALA A 200 -1.17 8.35 0.90
N ALA A 201 -1.51 7.08 0.74
CA ALA A 201 -0.57 6.13 0.18
C ALA A 201 -0.20 6.57 -1.24
N GLN A 202 1.10 6.60 -1.52
CA GLN A 202 1.60 7.07 -2.81
C GLN A 202 1.53 5.95 -3.84
N ILE A 203 1.37 6.30 -5.11
CA ILE A 203 1.49 5.32 -6.20
C ILE A 203 2.95 4.85 -6.25
N PRO A 204 3.24 3.54 -6.16
CA PRO A 204 4.60 3.03 -6.30
C PRO A 204 5.21 3.52 -7.60
N GLU A 205 6.37 4.17 -7.51
CA GLU A 205 7.06 4.62 -8.71
C GLU A 205 7.42 3.38 -9.55
N PRO A 206 7.11 3.34 -10.85
CA PRO A 206 7.56 2.23 -11.67
C PRO A 206 9.08 2.19 -11.61
N SER A 207 9.62 1.17 -10.95
CA SER A 207 11.07 0.99 -10.76
C SER A 207 11.73 1.26 -12.11
N SER A 208 12.75 2.11 -12.12
CA SER A 208 13.18 2.92 -13.27
C SER A 208 13.73 2.15 -14.50
N CYS A 209 13.48 0.85 -14.60
CA CYS A 209 13.85 -0.02 -15.71
C CYS A 209 13.13 0.27 -17.04
N LEU A 210 12.10 1.13 -17.09
CA LEU A 210 11.38 1.42 -18.34
C LEU A 210 11.64 2.81 -18.96
N LEU A 211 12.28 3.75 -18.26
CA LEU A 211 12.47 5.12 -18.76
C LEU A 211 13.76 5.35 -19.58
N LEU A 212 14.67 4.38 -19.65
CA LEU A 212 15.84 4.44 -20.54
C LEU A 212 15.57 3.88 -21.96
N GLY A 213 14.42 3.22 -22.18
CA GLY A 213 14.04 2.67 -23.48
C GLY A 213 13.52 3.69 -24.50
N SER A 214 13.01 4.84 -24.05
CA SER A 214 12.35 5.83 -24.91
C SER A 214 13.25 7.01 -25.34
N LEU A 215 14.41 7.22 -24.70
CA LEU A 215 15.33 8.31 -25.08
C LEU A 215 16.33 7.94 -26.19
N PHE A 216 16.55 6.66 -26.50
CA PHE A 216 17.43 6.25 -27.60
C PHE A 216 16.71 5.86 -28.91
N ALA A 217 15.39 5.70 -28.90
CA ALA A 217 14.63 5.44 -30.14
C ALA A 217 14.41 6.71 -30.99
N GLY A 218 14.57 7.91 -30.41
CA GLY A 218 14.24 9.19 -31.05
C GLY A 218 15.34 9.84 -31.90
N LEU A 219 16.58 9.35 -31.90
CA LEU A 219 17.71 9.97 -32.61
C LEU A 219 18.35 9.09 -33.70
N GLY A 220 17.82 7.89 -33.96
CA GLY A 220 18.43 6.92 -34.89
C GLY A 220 17.90 6.90 -36.33
N LEU A 221 16.77 7.54 -36.64
CA LEU A 221 16.05 7.28 -37.90
C LEU A 221 16.08 8.41 -38.95
N CYS A 222 16.76 9.53 -38.69
CA CYS A 222 16.77 10.67 -39.63
C CYS A 222 18.06 10.85 -40.47
N GLN A 223 19.09 9.99 -40.31
CA GLN A 223 20.34 10.13 -41.09
C GLN A 223 20.66 9.01 -42.09
N LEU A 224 19.86 7.95 -42.18
CA LEU A 224 20.12 6.85 -43.14
C LEU A 224 19.39 6.97 -44.49
N CYS A 225 18.58 8.02 -44.71
CA CYS A 225 17.90 8.25 -45.99
C CYS A 225 18.61 9.20 -46.97
N PHE A 226 19.74 9.82 -46.58
CA PHE A 226 20.45 10.78 -47.46
C PHE A 226 21.73 10.26 -48.14
N LEU A 227 22.17 9.02 -47.87
CA LEU A 227 23.40 8.48 -48.48
C LEU A 227 23.24 7.46 -49.61
N LEU A 228 22.01 7.11 -50.03
CA LEU A 228 21.79 6.09 -51.09
C LEU A 228 21.21 6.64 -52.42
N LYS A 229 21.14 7.96 -52.61
CA LYS A 229 20.62 8.57 -53.86
C LYS A 229 21.60 9.38 -54.71
N ARG A 230 22.91 9.24 -54.51
CA ARG A 230 23.94 9.73 -55.46
C ARG A 230 24.87 8.61 -55.93
N LYS A 231 24.30 7.65 -56.65
CA LYS A 231 25.04 6.79 -57.58
C LYS A 231 24.08 6.18 -58.62
N ALA A 232 23.55 7.04 -59.49
CA ALA A 232 22.95 6.65 -60.77
C ALA A 232 22.82 7.90 -61.64
N SER A 233 23.82 8.08 -62.52
CA SER A 233 23.96 8.98 -63.68
C SER A 233 25.42 9.42 -63.75
#